data_AF-A0A433TY55-F1
#
_entry.id   AF-A0A433TY55-F1
#
_cell.length_a   1.000
_cell.length_b   1.000
_cell.length_c   1.000
_cell.angle_alpha   90.00
_cell.angle_beta   90.00
_cell.angle_gamma   90.00
#
_symmetry.space_group_name_H-M   'P 1'
#
loop_
_entity.id
_entity.type
_entity.pdbx_description
1 polymer ?
#
loop_
_entity_poly.entity_id
_entity_poly.type
_entity_poly.pdbx_seq_one_letter_code
_entity_poly.pdbx_strand_id
1 'polypeptide(L)' 'QKRILIHELGHVIGLIHEHQRHDRDKYVKVMLEHVRNTSQERWFTKLLSGSITDKAVKYDYTSVMHYGKNVSCI' A
#
# COMPACT_ATOMS: atom_id res chain seq x y z
N GLN A 1 2.83 18.14 5.31
CA GLN A 1 1.64 18.64 4.58
C GLN A 1 1.70 18.34 3.09
N LYS A 2 2.71 18.79 2.31
CA LYS A 2 2.79 18.53 0.85
C LYS A 2 2.63 17.04 0.45
N ARG A 3 3.26 16.12 1.17
CA ARG A 3 3.16 14.66 0.92
C ARG A 3 1.73 14.13 0.98
N ILE A 4 0.94 14.60 1.96
CA ILE A 4 -0.44 14.15 2.17
C ILE A 4 -1.31 14.61 0.99
N LEU A 5 -1.18 15.87 0.57
CA LEU A 5 -1.92 16.38 -0.59
C LEU A 5 -1.64 15.57 -1.87
N ILE A 6 -0.38 15.21 -2.11
CA ILE A 6 0.01 14.40 -3.27
C ILE A 6 -0.52 12.97 -3.14
N HIS A 7 -0.52 12.40 -1.93
CA HIS A 7 -1.09 11.08 -1.65
C HIS A 7 -2.59 11.03 -1.97
N GLU A 8 -3.36 11.99 -1.45
CA GLU A 8 -4.80 12.05 -1.71
C GLU A 8 -5.09 12.33 -3.19
N LEU A 9 -4.29 13.18 -3.85
CA LEU A 9 -4.39 13.39 -5.30
C LEU A 9 -4.11 12.09 -6.06
N GLY A 10 -3.15 11.28 -5.59
CA GLY A 10 -2.88 9.94 -6.11
C GLY A 10 -4.13 9.06 -6.10
N HIS A 11 -4.86 9.05 -4.98
CA HIS A 11 -6.15 8.35 -4.91
C HIS A 11 -7.20 8.90 -5.87
N VAL A 12 -7.29 10.23 -6.03
CA VAL A 12 -8.22 10.88 -6.98
C VAL A 12 -7.96 10.44 -8.42
N ILE A 13 -6.71 10.27 -8.82
CA ILE A 13 -6.35 9.80 -10.18
C ILE A 13 -6.35 8.28 -10.32
N GLY A 14 -6.78 7.54 -9.29
CA GLY A 14 -6.96 6.09 -9.33
C GLY A 14 -5.75 5.27 -8.86
N LEU A 15 -4.75 5.88 -8.23
CA LEU A 15 -3.68 5.13 -7.57
C LEU A 15 -4.17 4.52 -6.26
N ILE A 16 -3.74 3.29 -6.02
CA ILE A 16 -3.97 2.53 -4.79
C ILE A 16 -2.68 2.45 -3.99
N HIS A 17 -2.75 2.02 -2.73
CA HIS A 17 -1.56 1.93 -1.91
C HIS A 17 -0.57 0.89 -2.43
N GLU A 18 0.72 1.23 -2.41
CA GLU A 18 1.76 0.33 -2.92
C GLU A 18 1.75 -1.03 -2.19
N HIS A 19 1.48 -1.03 -0.87
CA HIS A 19 1.39 -2.25 -0.06
C HIS A 19 0.13 -3.10 -0.36
N GLN A 20 -0.82 -2.61 -1.15
CA GLN A 20 -1.99 -3.37 -1.58
C GLN A 20 -1.78 -4.06 -2.93
N ARG A 21 -0.62 -3.89 -3.58
CA ARG A 21 -0.29 -4.64 -4.80
C ARG A 21 -0.40 -6.15 -4.59
N HIS A 22 -0.77 -6.87 -5.64
CA HIS A 22 -0.90 -8.32 -5.59
C HIS A 22 0.44 -9.03 -5.26
N ASP A 23 1.57 -8.44 -5.68
CA ASP A 23 2.93 -8.97 -5.54
C ASP A 23 3.67 -8.45 -4.31
N ARG A 24 3.02 -7.65 -3.45
CA ARG A 24 3.66 -7.00 -2.28
C ARG A 24 4.38 -7.96 -1.35
N ASP A 25 3.90 -9.20 -1.22
CA ASP A 25 4.51 -10.23 -0.35
C ASP A 25 5.90 -10.69 -0.84
N LYS A 26 6.32 -10.32 -2.07
CA LYS A 26 7.70 -10.51 -2.54
C LYS A 26 8.68 -9.44 -2.02
N TYR A 27 8.16 -8.33 -1.51
CA TYR A 27 8.93 -7.11 -1.20
C TYR A 27 8.82 -6.69 0.27
N VAL A 28 7.66 -6.92 0.88
CA VAL A 28 7.35 -6.53 2.26
C VAL A 28 6.57 -7.64 2.97
N LYS A 29 6.68 -7.68 4.31
CA LYS A 29 5.89 -8.57 5.15
C LYS A 29 4.99 -7.73 6.04
N VAL A 30 3.68 -7.86 5.88
CA VAL A 30 2.71 -7.21 6.77
C VAL A 30 2.61 -8.00 8.07
N MET A 31 2.99 -7.40 9.20
CA MET A 31 2.86 -8.02 10.52
C MET A 31 1.49 -7.71 11.11
N LEU A 32 0.47 -8.48 10.67
CA LEU A 32 -0.92 -8.29 11.09
C LEU A 32 -1.10 -8.41 12.61
N GLU A 33 -0.24 -9.18 13.29
CA GLU A 33 -0.21 -9.33 14.74
C GLU A 33 0.04 -8.00 15.50
N HIS A 34 0.65 -7.01 14.83
CA HIS A 34 0.92 -5.68 15.39
C HIS A 34 -0.12 -4.64 14.99
N VAL A 35 -1.16 -5.05 14.24
CA VAL A 35 -2.27 -4.16 13.88
C VAL A 35 -3.15 -3.98 15.11
N ARG A 36 -3.34 -2.73 15.54
CA ARG A 36 -4.00 -2.37 16.82
C ARG A 36 -5.42 -2.90 16.96
N ASN A 37 -6.10 -3.20 15.86
CA ASN A 37 -7.47 -3.67 15.83
C ASN A 37 -7.68 -4.60 14.63
N THR A 38 -8.26 -5.77 14.84
CA THR A 38 -8.60 -6.76 13.81
C THR A 38 -9.45 -6.16 12.68
N SER A 39 -10.31 -5.18 12.96
CA SER A 39 -11.09 -4.48 11.93
C SER A 39 -10.24 -3.62 10.97
N GLN A 40 -8.99 -3.30 11.34
CA GLN A 40 -8.04 -2.57 10.51
C GLN A 40 -7.24 -3.49 9.58
N GLU A 41 -7.28 -4.81 9.76
CA GLU A 41 -6.59 -5.77 8.88
C GLU A 41 -7.03 -5.61 7.42
N ARG A 42 -8.29 -5.22 7.19
CA ARG A 42 -8.85 -4.94 5.85
C ARG A 42 -8.09 -3.86 5.09
N TRP A 43 -7.35 -2.98 5.76
CA TRP A 43 -6.52 -1.94 5.13
C TRP A 43 -5.23 -2.49 4.50
N PHE A 44 -4.89 -3.76 4.79
CA PHE A 44 -3.78 -4.49 4.20
C PHE A 44 -4.24 -5.53 3.18
N THR A 45 -5.52 -5.55 2.81
CA THR A 45 -6.02 -6.46 1.77
C THR A 45 -5.36 -6.17 0.43
N LYS A 46 -4.83 -7.22 -0.22
CA LYS A 46 -4.24 -7.16 -1.57
C LYS A 46 -5.35 -6.98 -2.61
N LEU A 47 -5.03 -6.26 -3.68
CA LEU A 47 -5.82 -6.29 -4.90
C LEU A 47 -5.68 -7.65 -5.61
N LEU A 48 -6.74 -8.06 -6.29
CA LEU A 48 -6.75 -9.25 -7.15
C LEU A 48 -5.77 -9.07 -8.31
N SER A 49 -5.12 -10.17 -8.74
CA SER A 49 -4.18 -10.13 -9.86
C SER A 49 -4.90 -9.74 -11.15
N GLY A 50 -4.31 -8.84 -11.94
CA GLY A 50 -4.94 -8.27 -13.14
C GLY A 50 -5.31 -6.79 -12.99
N SER A 51 -5.07 -6.22 -11.82
CA SER A 51 -4.91 -4.77 -11.62
C SER A 51 -3.76 -4.24 -12.50
N ILE A 52 -3.94 -3.03 -13.04
CA ILE A 52 -3.02 -2.35 -13.99
C ILE A 52 -1.58 -2.23 -13.44
N THR A 53 -1.42 -2.35 -12.12
CA THR A 53 -0.14 -2.23 -11.38
C THR A 53 0.92 -3.27 -11.71
N ASP A 54 0.56 -4.40 -12.33
CA ASP A 54 1.36 -5.63 -12.21
C ASP A 54 2.42 -5.81 -13.30
N LYS A 55 2.38 -5.03 -14.40
CA LYS A 55 3.14 -5.40 -15.62
C LYS A 55 4.17 -4.38 -16.11
N ALA A 56 4.18 -3.15 -15.61
CA ALA A 56 5.07 -2.12 -16.14
C ALA A 56 6.03 -1.47 -15.11
N VAL A 57 5.77 -1.60 -13.80
CA VAL A 57 6.49 -0.83 -12.77
C VAL A 57 6.92 -1.72 -11.61
N LYS A 58 8.20 -1.60 -11.22
CA LYS A 58 8.77 -2.28 -10.05
C LYS A 58 8.10 -1.77 -8.76
N TYR A 59 8.17 -2.55 -7.69
CA TYR A 59 7.70 -2.12 -6.37
C TYR A 59 8.53 -0.94 -5.86
N ASP A 60 7.88 0.14 -5.42
CA ASP A 60 8.54 1.36 -4.94
C ASP A 60 8.32 1.60 -3.44
N TYR A 61 9.33 1.29 -2.63
CA TYR A 61 9.34 1.53 -1.19
C TYR A 61 9.25 3.02 -0.80
N THR A 62 9.60 3.93 -1.72
CA THR A 62 9.58 5.38 -1.52
C THR A 62 8.34 6.05 -2.11
N SER A 63 7.43 5.25 -2.68
CA SER A 63 6.18 5.73 -3.27
C SER A 63 5.41 6.59 -2.28
N VAL A 64 4.88 7.72 -2.78
CA VAL A 64 3.99 8.57 -1.99
C VAL A 64 2.73 7.81 -1.55
N MET A 65 2.39 6.70 -2.23
CA MET A 65 1.27 5.80 -1.94
C MET A 65 1.66 4.65 -1.01
N HIS A 66 2.93 4.51 -0.63
CA HIS A 66 3.35 3.47 0.31
C HIS A 66 3.11 3.92 1.76
N TYR A 67 2.48 3.06 2.57
CA TYR A 67 2.38 3.31 4.00
C TYR A 67 3.76 3.40 4.65
N GLY A 68 3.95 4.42 5.48
CA GLY A 68 5.17 4.55 6.26
C GLY A 68 5.23 3.47 7.34
N LYS A 69 6.44 3.03 7.69
CA LYS A 69 6.72 2.01 8.73
C LYS A 69 5.96 2.22 10.05
N ASN A 70 5.63 3.48 10.39
CA ASN A 70 5.00 3.85 11.65
C ASN A 70 3.47 3.86 11.62
N VAL A 71 2.84 3.91 10.43
CA VAL A 71 1.37 4.00 10.33
C VAL A 71 0.77 2.60 10.49
N SER A 72 1.53 1.57 10.16
CA SER A 72 1.18 0.17 10.35
C SER A 72 2.44 -0.63 10.09
N CYS A 73 2.75 -1.60 10.96
CA CYS A 73 3.95 -2.45 10.83
C CYS A 73 4.00 -3.17 9.47
N ILE A 74 4.68 -2.55 8.52
CA ILE A 74 5.20 -3.11 7.26
C ILE A 74 6.72 -3.22 7.40
#